data_AF-A0A0D6XMG3-F1
#
_entry.id   AF-A0A0D6XMG3-F1
#
_cell.length_a   1.000
_cell.length_b   1.000
_cell.length_c   1.000
_cell.angle_alpha   90.00
_cell.angle_beta   90.00
_cell.angle_gamma   90.00
#
_symmetry.space_group_name_H-M   'P 1'
#
loop_
_entity.id
_entity.type
_entity.pdbx_description
1 polymer ?
#
loop_
_entity_poly.entity_id
_entity_poly.type
_entity_poly.pdbx_seq_one_letter_code
_entity_poly.pdbx_strand_id
1 'polypeptide(L)' 'MKHKIDVKQHVPVNPMQAVNRLGAELVIEAALKRHRKLELEQLIDKALMNNNKEAFMTYTEEYNELEAQNIV' A
#
# COMPACT_ATOMS: atom_id res chain seq x y z
N MET A 1 -45.43 0.73 31.21
CA MET A 1 -44.17 0.16 30.69
C MET A 1 -44.44 -0.54 29.37
N LYS A 2 -43.95 -0.02 28.24
CA LYS A 2 -43.79 -0.80 27.00
C LYS A 2 -42.48 -0.32 26.36
N HIS A 3 -41.46 -1.15 26.50
CA HIS A 3 -40.10 -0.88 26.05
C HIS A 3 -40.07 -0.69 24.54
N LYS A 4 -39.62 0.50 24.10
CA LYS A 4 -39.10 0.70 22.75
C LYS A 4 -37.81 -0.09 22.67
N ILE A 5 -37.80 -1.19 21.94
CA ILE A 5 -36.57 -1.79 21.46
C ILE A 5 -36.43 -1.29 20.02
N ASP A 6 -35.78 -0.14 19.88
CA ASP A 6 -35.20 0.26 18.60
C ASP A 6 -34.02 -0.69 18.36
N VAL A 7 -34.32 -1.85 17.76
CA VAL A 7 -33.30 -2.74 17.26
C VAL A 7 -32.70 -2.01 16.07
N LYS A 8 -31.67 -1.20 16.32
CA LYS A 8 -30.74 -0.77 15.28
C LYS A 8 -30.20 -2.03 14.65
N GLN A 9 -30.83 -2.47 13.56
CA GLN A 9 -30.35 -3.55 12.72
C GLN A 9 -28.98 -3.11 12.21
N HIS A 10 -27.94 -3.53 12.93
CA HIS A 10 -26.59 -3.49 12.44
C HIS A 10 -26.59 -4.45 11.26
N VAL A 11 -26.64 -3.89 10.04
CA VAL A 11 -26.55 -4.66 8.81
C VAL A 11 -25.27 -5.48 8.92
N PRO A 12 -25.33 -6.82 8.98
CA PRO A 12 -24.12 -7.61 9.00
C PRO A 12 -23.42 -7.33 7.67
N VAL A 13 -22.25 -6.69 7.74
CA VAL A 13 -21.40 -6.50 6.57
C VAL A 13 -21.18 -7.90 6.00
N ASN A 14 -21.71 -8.15 4.80
CA ASN A 14 -21.61 -9.46 4.19
C ASN A 14 -20.11 -9.81 4.11
N PRO A 15 -19.64 -10.91 4.73
CA PRO A 15 -18.22 -11.23 4.78
C PRO A 15 -17.60 -11.30 3.38
N MET A 16 -18.37 -11.67 2.34
CA MET A 16 -17.93 -11.63 0.94
C MET A 16 -17.65 -10.20 0.45
N GLN A 17 -18.45 -9.22 0.87
CA GLN A 17 -18.19 -7.81 0.53
C GLN A 17 -16.97 -7.25 1.27
N ALA A 18 -16.74 -7.69 2.52
CA ALA A 18 -15.54 -7.33 3.27
C ALA A 18 -14.28 -7.93 2.62
N VAL A 19 -14.31 -9.21 2.24
CA VAL A 19 -13.22 -9.88 1.53
C VAL A 19 -12.95 -9.22 0.17
N ASN A 20 -13.99 -8.86 -0.59
CA ASN A 20 -13.81 -8.19 -1.87
C ASN A 20 -13.17 -6.80 -1.73
N ARG A 21 -13.53 -6.03 -0.67
CA ARG A 21 -12.90 -4.74 -0.38
C ARG A 21 -11.43 -4.90 -0.01
N LEU A 22 -11.13 -5.83 0.90
CA LEU A 22 -9.75 -6.16 1.29
C LEU A 22 -8.92 -6.63 0.09
N GLY A 23 -9.50 -7.48 -0.77
CA GLY A 23 -8.83 -7.94 -1.99
C GLY A 23 -8.55 -6.80 -2.97
N ALA A 24 -9.49 -5.88 -3.16
CA ALA A 24 -9.28 -4.69 -3.99
C ALA A 24 -8.20 -3.77 -3.41
N GLU A 25 -8.20 -3.55 -2.10
CA GLU A 25 -7.19 -2.75 -1.39
C GLU A 25 -5.79 -3.36 -1.54
N LEU A 26 -5.64 -4.67 -1.35
CA LEU A 26 -4.36 -5.38 -1.53
C LEU A 26 -3.83 -5.30 -2.96
N VAL A 27 -4.72 -5.41 -3.96
CA VAL A 27 -4.33 -5.29 -5.38
C VAL A 27 -3.86 -3.86 -5.69
N ILE A 28 -4.57 -2.85 -5.18
CA ILE A 28 -4.21 -1.44 -5.36
C ILE A 28 -2.87 -1.15 -4.67
N GLU A 29 -2.69 -1.60 -3.44
CA GLU A 29 -1.46 -1.41 -2.67
C GLU A 29 -0.26 -2.06 -3.38
N ALA A 30 -0.41 -3.29 -3.86
CA ALA A 30 0.62 -3.98 -4.64
C ALA A 30 0.95 -3.24 -5.95
N ALA A 31 -0.06 -2.69 -6.64
CA ALA A 31 0.13 -1.92 -7.87
C ALA A 31 0.86 -0.60 -7.61
N LEU A 32 0.47 0.14 -6.57
CA LEU A 32 1.11 1.40 -6.16
C LEU A 32 2.57 1.17 -5.76
N LYS A 33 2.81 0.13 -4.95
CA LYS A 33 4.15 -0.26 -4.52
C LYS A 33 5.04 -0.63 -5.71
N ARG A 34 4.52 -1.44 -6.65
CA ARG A 34 5.25 -1.81 -7.87
C ARG A 34 5.56 -0.59 -8.73
N HIS A 35 4.60 0.33 -8.88
CA HIS A 35 4.82 1.56 -9.61
C HIS A 35 5.93 2.40 -8.97
N ARG A 36 5.87 2.59 -7.64
CA ARG A 36 6.87 3.36 -6.90
C ARG A 36 8.28 2.76 -7.02
N LYS A 37 8.41 1.43 -6.98
CA LYS A 37 9.69 0.76 -7.21
C LYS A 37 10.29 1.07 -8.58
N LEU A 38 9.49 1.05 -9.64
CA LEU A 38 9.94 1.39 -10.98
C LEU A 38 10.38 2.85 -11.10
N GLU A 39 9.69 3.77 -10.42
CA GLU A 39 10.12 5.17 -10.35
C GLU A 39 11.46 5.32 -9.63
N LEU A 40 11.65 4.61 -8.51
CA LEU A 40 12.89 4.65 -7.74
C LEU A 40 14.08 4.11 -8.54
N GLU A 41 13.92 3.03 -9.30
CA GLU A 41 14.96 2.53 -10.21
C GLU A 41 15.43 3.61 -11.20
N GLN A 42 14.50 4.33 -11.82
CA GLN A 42 14.82 5.43 -12.74
C GLN A 42 15.53 6.60 -12.04
N LEU A 43 15.10 6.92 -10.81
CA LEU A 43 15.70 7.99 -10.02
C LEU A 43 17.11 7.62 -9.53
N ILE A 44 17.34 6.36 -9.18
CA ILE A 44 18.66 5.81 -8.83
C ILE A 44 19.60 5.91 -10.03
N ASP A 45 19.17 5.44 -11.20
CA ASP A 45 19.97 5.54 -12.43
C ASP A 45 20.32 7.00 -12.75
N LYS A 46 19.35 7.90 -12.63
CA LYS A 46 19.56 9.33 -12.84
C LYS A 46 20.51 9.93 -11.79
N ALA A 47 20.46 9.48 -10.55
CA ALA A 47 21.38 9.92 -9.50
C ALA A 47 22.81 9.47 -9.80
N LEU A 48 22.99 8.23 -10.28
CA LEU A 48 24.28 7.70 -10.73
C LEU A 48 24.85 8.49 -11.90
N MET A 49 24.04 8.73 -12.94
CA MET A 49 24.46 9.53 -14.11
C MET A 49 24.92 10.95 -13.74
N ASN A 50 24.28 11.54 -12.73
CA ASN A 50 24.61 12.89 -12.25
C ASN A 50 25.68 12.91 -11.14
N ASN A 51 26.26 11.75 -10.77
CA ASN A 51 27.18 11.60 -9.63
C ASN A 51 26.61 12.16 -8.31
N ASN A 52 25.28 12.15 -8.15
CA ASN A 52 24.63 12.64 -6.94
C ASN A 52 24.52 11.52 -5.90
N LYS A 53 25.52 11.42 -5.04
CA LYS A 53 25.60 10.40 -3.99
C LYS A 53 24.44 10.49 -2.98
N GLU A 54 24.04 11.70 -2.60
CA GLU A 54 22.96 11.87 -1.62
C GLU A 54 21.64 11.32 -2.17
N ALA A 55 21.26 11.74 -3.38
CA ALA A 55 20.06 11.24 -4.05
C ALA A 55 20.11 9.72 -4.26
N PHE A 56 21.27 9.18 -4.66
CA PHE A 56 21.45 7.74 -4.81
C PHE A 56 21.17 6.99 -3.50
N MET A 57 21.75 7.44 -2.38
CA MET A 57 21.56 6.78 -1.08
C MET A 57 20.10 6.85 -0.64
N THR A 58 19.46 8.02 -0.75
CA THR A 58 18.05 8.20 -0.37
C THR A 58 17.13 7.30 -1.17
N TYR A 59 17.24 7.28 -2.50
CA TYR A 59 16.35 6.46 -3.34
C TYR A 59 16.61 4.96 -3.17
N THR A 60 17.87 4.57 -2.95
CA THR A 60 18.24 3.16 -2.68
C THR A 60 17.69 2.69 -1.34
N GLU A 61 17.73 3.54 -0.31
CA GLU A 61 17.15 3.24 1.01
C GLU A 61 15.64 3.05 0.91
N GLU A 62 14.92 3.98 0.27
CA GLU A 62 13.47 3.86 0.05
C GLU A 62 13.11 2.59 -0.75
N TYR A 63 13.89 2.25 -1.79
CA TYR A 63 13.69 1.03 -2.57
C TYR A 63 13.84 -0.24 -1.71
N ASN A 64 14.87 -0.27 -0.85
CA ASN A 64 15.13 -1.39 0.05
C ASN A 64 14.05 -1.53 1.14
N GLU A 65 13.51 -0.42 1.65
CA GLU A 65 12.39 -0.45 2.60
C GLU A 65 11.14 -1.05 1.95
N LEU A 66 10.83 -0.66 0.71
CA LEU A 66 9.71 -1.24 -0.03
C LEU A 66 9.93 -2.74 -0.29
N GLU A 67 11.16 -3.18 -0.56
CA GLU A 67 11.46 -4.62 -0.69
C GLU A 67 11.36 -5.38 0.63
N ALA A 68 11.81 -4.80 1.75
CA ALA A 68 11.69 -5.44 3.06
C ALA A 68 10.23 -5.66 3.47
N GLN A 69 9.33 -4.75 3.06
CA GLN A 69 7.89 -4.90 3.24
C GLN A 69 7.26 -6.01 2.38
N ASN A 70 8.00 -6.71 1.51
CA ASN A 70 7.50 -7.88 0.75
C ASN A 70 7.60 -9.22 1.52
N ILE A 71 8.06 -9.23 2.77
CA ILE A 71 8.06 -10.45 3.59
C ILE A 71 6.71 -10.56 4.31
N VAL A 72 5.78 -11.29 3.69
CA VAL A 72 4.57 -11.85 4.33
C VAL A 72 4.65 -13.36 4.28
#